data_AF-A0A1C6EHC1-F1
#
_entry.id   AF-A0A1C6EHC1-F1
#
_cell.length_a   1.000
_cell.length_b   1.000
_cell.length_c   1.000
_cell.angle_alpha   90.00
_cell.angle_beta   90.00
_cell.angle_gamma   90.00
#
_symmetry.space_group_name_H-M   'P 1'
#
loop_
_entity.id
_entity.type
_entity.pdbx_description
1 polymer ?
#
loop_
_entity_poly.entity_id
_entity_poly.type
_entity_poly.pdbx_seq_one_letter_code
_entity_poly.pdbx_strand_id
1 'polypeptide(L)'
;MSQNGPVIRRSSPQIAQVSSISSTMLDVIVALLPALGMAVYLFGPRVLALTLVSVAACVGAEYGYRRLMGLSNTVGDLSACVTGLLLAMSLPVTAPYWAPVLGGVFSIVVVKQFYGGLGRNFMNPALAGRALLCTFPGLMTTWVDAFQKTPLFGAVDAVSSPTPMALLHAGALPDLTLSQLMLGQHGGAMGGAPVFMLLLGGVYLVGRRVISPRIPLSYLGTVALLTLLFPRGNGGALAWMTAQLCSGGLVLGAVFMASDYTTTPVTPVGQTLFGMGCGVLTVLLRYFGSYPDGVGWAILTMNCCVWLLDRAALPRRFGVGRFEAVRGWAEHLRASAAAIHFVPPKVKFLARAGDGTMPGEGYLDELRGTVRQLAALAAVFAVTCGMVFGVHRATDYAAVRAETAAQQTLLAQVMPQATVRSETPYRAPGALSITAGYNDSGLVGYCVEVQANGFGGVLTAVVGVNTNGEVTGVAVTDHRETVGVGTQALKSGYLSQYTGRSGTIRTSGSNAVEAVSGATATSEAVTSCVNQALAIVASLDTEGKVDYVDGEV
;
A
#
# COMPACT_ATOMS: atom_id res chain seq x y z
N MET A 1 29.90 33.51 -66.60
CA MET A 1 30.60 32.61 -65.67
C MET A 1 29.58 32.00 -64.72
N SER A 2 29.25 30.72 -64.93
CA SER A 2 28.32 29.96 -64.08
C SER A 2 29.03 29.58 -62.78
N GLN A 3 28.59 30.13 -61.64
CA GLN A 3 29.06 29.71 -60.32
C GLN A 3 28.24 28.49 -59.86
N ASN A 4 28.59 27.31 -60.34
CA ASN A 4 28.12 26.04 -59.80
C ASN A 4 29.15 25.48 -58.80
N GLY A 5 29.32 26.17 -57.68
CA GLY A 5 29.97 25.58 -56.50
C GLY A 5 28.98 24.69 -55.75
N PRO A 6 29.41 23.57 -55.13
CA PRO A 6 28.51 22.72 -54.36
C PRO A 6 27.90 23.52 -53.21
N VAL A 7 26.58 23.69 -53.22
CA VAL A 7 25.84 24.32 -52.14
C VAL A 7 25.84 23.38 -50.95
N ILE A 8 26.76 23.59 -50.00
CA ILE A 8 26.73 22.90 -48.71
C ILE A 8 25.54 23.46 -47.93
N ARG A 9 24.38 22.78 -47.98
CA ARG A 9 23.26 23.04 -47.07
C ARG A 9 23.72 22.70 -45.65
N ARG A 10 24.23 23.69 -44.92
CA ARG A 10 24.44 23.56 -43.47
C ARG A 10 23.07 23.39 -42.82
N SER A 11 22.82 22.18 -42.34
CA SER A 11 21.64 21.86 -41.53
C SER A 11 21.67 22.74 -40.28
N SER A 12 20.53 23.29 -39.87
CA SER A 12 20.42 24.16 -38.70
C SER A 12 21.03 23.46 -37.48
N PRO A 13 21.82 24.15 -36.63
CA PRO A 13 22.54 23.53 -35.51
C PRO A 13 21.62 22.84 -34.47
N GLN A 14 20.29 23.06 -34.52
CA GLN A 14 19.32 22.30 -33.73
C GLN A 14 19.25 20.79 -34.09
N ILE A 15 19.74 20.39 -35.28
CA ILE A 15 19.82 18.97 -35.70
C ILE A 15 20.98 18.24 -34.99
N ALA A 16 21.87 18.96 -34.31
CA ALA A 16 22.96 18.40 -33.53
C ALA A 16 22.59 18.14 -32.05
N GLN A 17 21.29 18.11 -31.67
CA GLN A 17 20.91 17.70 -30.32
C GLN A 17 21.15 16.18 -30.10
N VAL A 18 22.09 15.88 -29.19
CA VAL A 18 22.77 14.58 -29.05
C VAL A 18 22.04 13.59 -28.11
N SER A 19 21.00 13.99 -27.39
CA SER A 19 20.31 13.10 -26.43
C SER A 19 19.06 12.46 -27.02
N SER A 20 19.12 11.17 -27.31
CA SER A 20 17.95 10.37 -27.66
C SER A 20 17.13 9.99 -26.43
N ILE A 21 15.81 9.79 -26.57
CA ILE A 21 14.93 9.33 -25.48
C ILE A 21 15.48 8.03 -24.85
N SER A 22 15.98 7.13 -25.70
CA SER A 22 16.63 5.90 -25.27
C SER A 22 17.84 6.14 -24.36
N SER A 23 18.69 7.15 -24.67
CA SER A 23 19.82 7.51 -23.79
C SER A 23 19.38 8.01 -22.42
N THR A 24 18.31 8.81 -22.35
CA THR A 24 17.76 9.32 -21.08
C THR A 24 17.15 8.18 -20.25
N MET A 25 16.37 7.29 -20.89
CA MET A 25 15.76 6.14 -20.22
C MET A 25 16.84 5.13 -19.76
N LEU A 26 17.92 4.96 -20.52
CA LEU A 26 19.05 4.13 -20.12
C LEU A 26 19.75 4.70 -18.88
N ASP A 27 19.97 6.02 -18.80
CA ASP A 27 20.54 6.66 -17.61
C ASP A 27 19.66 6.38 -16.36
N VAL A 28 18.32 6.35 -16.50
CA VAL A 28 17.40 5.98 -15.41
C VAL A 28 17.55 4.51 -15.01
N ILE A 29 17.67 3.59 -15.98
CA ILE A 29 17.90 2.16 -15.70
C ILE A 29 19.22 2.00 -14.93
N VAL A 30 20.30 2.64 -15.41
CA VAL A 30 21.63 2.59 -14.77
C VAL A 30 21.56 3.13 -13.34
N ALA A 31 20.82 4.20 -13.09
CA ALA A 31 20.63 4.77 -11.76
C ALA A 31 19.87 3.83 -10.80
N LEU A 32 19.00 2.96 -11.32
CA LEU A 32 18.24 1.98 -10.52
C LEU A 32 18.99 0.67 -10.27
N LEU A 33 20.02 0.34 -11.07
CA LEU A 33 20.78 -0.91 -10.95
C LEU A 33 21.41 -1.12 -9.55
N PRO A 34 22.02 -0.12 -8.88
CA PRO A 34 22.56 -0.31 -7.53
C PRO A 34 21.48 -0.69 -6.51
N ALA A 35 20.30 -0.06 -6.60
CA ALA A 35 19.18 -0.37 -5.72
C ALA A 35 18.61 -1.77 -6.02
N LEU A 36 18.51 -2.15 -7.29
CA LEU A 36 18.14 -3.51 -7.69
C LEU A 36 19.17 -4.54 -7.17
N GLY A 37 20.47 -4.27 -7.28
CA GLY A 37 21.53 -5.13 -6.78
C GLY A 37 21.44 -5.35 -5.27
N MET A 38 21.18 -4.29 -4.50
CA MET A 38 20.92 -4.42 -3.07
C MET A 38 19.65 -5.18 -2.75
N ALA A 39 18.57 -4.99 -3.52
CA ALA A 39 17.34 -5.77 -3.35
C ALA A 39 17.59 -7.28 -3.57
N VAL A 40 18.41 -7.64 -4.57
CA VAL A 40 18.83 -9.03 -4.81
C VAL A 40 19.67 -9.58 -3.67
N TYR A 41 20.57 -8.76 -3.11
CA TYR A 41 21.37 -9.15 -1.96
C TYR A 41 20.51 -9.42 -0.71
N LEU A 42 19.49 -8.59 -0.47
CA LEU A 42 18.61 -8.69 0.70
C LEU A 42 17.57 -9.81 0.58
N PHE A 43 16.89 -9.94 -0.57
CA PHE A 43 15.73 -10.83 -0.71
C PHE A 43 15.97 -12.05 -1.62
N GLY A 44 17.12 -12.11 -2.29
CA GLY A 44 17.54 -13.24 -3.11
C GLY A 44 17.20 -13.12 -4.61
N PRO A 45 17.44 -14.20 -5.38
CA PRO A 45 17.37 -14.19 -6.84
C PRO A 45 15.96 -14.05 -7.41
N ARG A 46 14.91 -14.31 -6.60
CA ARG A 46 13.51 -14.12 -6.99
C ARG A 46 13.20 -12.68 -7.44
N VAL A 47 13.89 -11.70 -6.86
CA VAL A 47 13.80 -10.28 -7.26
C VAL A 47 14.08 -10.10 -8.75
N LEU A 48 15.14 -10.74 -9.28
CA LEU A 48 15.49 -10.67 -10.70
C LEU A 48 14.44 -11.36 -11.59
N ALA A 49 13.90 -12.48 -11.14
CA ALA A 49 12.83 -13.16 -11.88
C ALA A 49 11.58 -12.28 -11.96
N LEU A 50 11.20 -11.63 -10.86
CA LEU A 50 10.02 -10.78 -10.78
C LEU A 50 10.19 -9.49 -11.60
N THR A 51 11.38 -8.87 -11.56
CA THR A 51 11.67 -7.73 -12.44
C THR A 51 11.67 -8.12 -13.92
N LEU A 52 12.26 -9.27 -14.27
CA LEU A 52 12.29 -9.75 -15.65
C LEU A 52 10.88 -10.03 -16.19
N VAL A 53 10.02 -10.67 -15.41
CA VAL A 53 8.62 -10.92 -15.78
C VAL A 53 7.86 -9.61 -15.97
N SER A 54 8.05 -8.63 -15.06
CA SER A 54 7.42 -7.31 -15.17
C SER A 54 7.87 -6.54 -16.42
N VAL A 55 9.18 -6.51 -16.68
CA VAL A 55 9.74 -5.85 -17.87
C VAL A 55 9.26 -6.52 -19.15
N ALA A 56 9.28 -7.86 -19.20
CA ALA A 56 8.80 -8.62 -20.35
C ALA A 56 7.31 -8.37 -20.60
N ALA A 57 6.48 -8.30 -19.55
CA ALA A 57 5.06 -7.99 -19.66
C ALA A 57 4.82 -6.57 -20.22
N CYS A 58 5.53 -5.56 -19.70
CA CYS A 58 5.41 -4.19 -20.19
C CYS A 58 5.86 -4.05 -21.65
N VAL A 59 7.00 -4.62 -22.01
CA VAL A 59 7.52 -4.60 -23.39
C VAL A 59 6.59 -5.35 -24.34
N GLY A 60 6.11 -6.53 -23.93
CA GLY A 60 5.15 -7.33 -24.69
C GLY A 60 3.82 -6.61 -24.89
N ALA A 61 3.31 -5.93 -23.86
CA ALA A 61 2.09 -5.14 -23.95
C ALA A 61 2.23 -3.94 -24.90
N GLU A 62 3.37 -3.22 -24.86
CA GLU A 62 3.63 -2.11 -25.78
C GLU A 62 3.74 -2.59 -27.22
N TYR A 63 4.51 -3.65 -27.45
CA TYR A 63 4.66 -4.25 -28.76
C TYR A 63 3.31 -4.76 -29.31
N GLY A 64 2.56 -5.51 -28.50
CA GLY A 64 1.26 -6.06 -28.85
C GLY A 64 0.25 -4.97 -29.20
N TYR A 65 0.11 -3.94 -28.37
CA TYR A 65 -0.81 -2.84 -28.63
C TYR A 65 -0.48 -2.10 -29.92
N ARG A 66 0.81 -1.77 -30.13
CA ARG A 66 1.25 -1.06 -31.35
C ARG A 66 1.05 -1.89 -32.60
N ARG A 67 1.33 -3.19 -32.53
CA ARG A 67 1.10 -4.13 -33.63
C ARG A 67 -0.39 -4.23 -33.99
N LEU A 68 -1.27 -4.32 -32.98
CA LEU A 68 -2.72 -4.38 -33.16
C LEU A 68 -3.29 -3.09 -33.76
N MET A 69 -2.77 -1.94 -33.36
CA MET A 69 -3.20 -0.63 -33.87
C MET A 69 -2.50 -0.21 -35.18
N GLY A 70 -1.64 -1.06 -35.76
CA GLY A 70 -0.91 -0.74 -36.99
C GLY A 70 0.10 0.41 -36.85
N LEU A 71 0.56 0.69 -35.62
CA LEU A 71 1.49 1.77 -35.30
C LEU A 71 2.95 1.31 -35.40
N SER A 72 3.87 2.25 -35.56
CA SER A 72 5.31 1.98 -35.57
C SER A 72 5.80 1.45 -34.21
N ASN A 73 6.75 0.52 -34.24
CA ASN A 73 7.37 -0.04 -33.03
C ASN A 73 8.18 1.03 -32.29
N THR A 74 7.93 1.22 -30.98
CA THR A 74 8.78 2.08 -30.11
C THR A 74 9.45 1.33 -28.99
N VAL A 75 9.51 0.00 -29.04
CA VAL A 75 10.20 -0.81 -28.02
C VAL A 75 11.65 -0.34 -27.79
N GLY A 76 12.31 0.24 -28.80
CA GLY A 76 13.65 0.82 -28.70
C GLY A 76 13.77 2.09 -27.84
N ASP A 77 12.67 2.69 -27.38
CA ASP A 77 12.69 3.87 -26.51
C ASP A 77 13.02 3.54 -25.04
N LEU A 78 13.07 2.24 -24.66
CA LEU A 78 13.33 1.71 -23.31
C LEU A 78 12.35 2.14 -22.22
N SER A 79 11.29 2.86 -22.56
CA SER A 79 10.37 3.41 -21.57
C SER A 79 9.42 2.37 -20.97
N ALA A 80 9.02 1.34 -21.74
CA ALA A 80 8.33 0.17 -21.21
C ALA A 80 9.21 -0.60 -20.22
N CYS A 81 10.52 -0.67 -20.49
CA CYS A 81 11.47 -1.31 -19.59
C CYS A 81 11.56 -0.56 -18.25
N VAL A 82 11.68 0.76 -18.29
CA VAL A 82 11.68 1.61 -17.08
C VAL A 82 10.36 1.44 -16.31
N THR A 83 9.22 1.43 -17.00
CA THR A 83 7.91 1.23 -16.38
C THR A 83 7.82 -0.12 -15.68
N GLY A 84 8.23 -1.21 -16.34
CA GLY A 84 8.25 -2.56 -15.76
C GLY A 84 9.22 -2.68 -14.59
N LEU A 85 10.40 -2.04 -14.67
CA LEU A 85 11.39 -2.02 -13.59
C LEU A 85 10.85 -1.30 -12.36
N LEU A 86 10.32 -0.09 -12.53
CA LEU A 86 9.74 0.70 -11.44
C LEU A 86 8.51 0.04 -10.82
N LEU A 87 7.64 -0.57 -11.64
CA LEU A 87 6.51 -1.35 -11.15
C LEU A 87 7.01 -2.49 -10.26
N ALA A 88 7.92 -3.33 -10.75
CA ALA A 88 8.46 -4.45 -9.99
C ALA A 88 9.13 -4.00 -8.69
N MET A 89 9.94 -2.94 -8.74
CA MET A 89 10.62 -2.38 -7.56
C MET A 89 9.66 -1.87 -6.48
N SER A 90 8.41 -1.56 -6.85
CA SER A 90 7.39 -1.20 -5.87
C SER A 90 6.72 -2.40 -5.21
N LEU A 91 6.74 -3.59 -5.83
CA LEU A 91 5.99 -4.76 -5.37
C LEU A 91 6.71 -5.52 -4.24
N PRO A 92 5.96 -6.32 -3.46
CA PRO A 92 6.54 -7.33 -2.58
C PRO A 92 7.25 -8.43 -3.38
N VAL A 93 8.34 -8.97 -2.83
CA VAL A 93 9.09 -10.08 -3.45
C VAL A 93 8.27 -11.37 -3.50
N THR A 94 7.34 -11.54 -2.57
CA THR A 94 6.40 -12.67 -2.50
C THR A 94 5.31 -12.62 -3.56
N ALA A 95 5.12 -11.49 -4.24
CA ALA A 95 4.04 -11.35 -5.21
C ALA A 95 4.13 -12.46 -6.27
N PRO A 96 2.99 -13.06 -6.65
CA PRO A 96 2.95 -14.10 -7.67
C PRO A 96 3.29 -13.49 -9.03
N TYR A 97 3.93 -14.26 -9.92
CA TYR A 97 4.41 -13.74 -11.21
C TYR A 97 3.32 -13.18 -12.13
N TRP A 98 2.07 -13.60 -11.97
CA TRP A 98 0.95 -13.03 -12.73
C TRP A 98 0.61 -11.59 -12.31
N ALA A 99 0.91 -11.18 -11.07
CA ALA A 99 0.55 -9.86 -10.56
C ALA A 99 1.33 -8.73 -11.27
N PRO A 100 2.67 -8.78 -11.40
CA PRO A 100 3.40 -7.83 -12.24
C PRO A 100 2.95 -7.84 -13.71
N VAL A 101 2.50 -8.97 -14.24
CA VAL A 101 1.97 -9.06 -15.61
C VAL A 101 0.67 -8.25 -15.74
N LEU A 102 -0.29 -8.47 -14.84
CA LEU A 102 -1.55 -7.72 -14.83
C LEU A 102 -1.32 -6.22 -14.66
N GLY A 103 -0.49 -5.84 -13.68
CA GLY A 103 -0.13 -4.44 -13.43
C GLY A 103 0.58 -3.81 -14.62
N GLY A 104 1.54 -4.51 -15.22
CA GLY A 104 2.33 -4.02 -16.36
C GLY A 104 1.49 -3.84 -17.63
N VAL A 105 0.58 -4.78 -17.92
CA VAL A 105 -0.36 -4.64 -19.04
C VAL A 105 -1.27 -3.43 -18.83
N PHE A 106 -1.81 -3.24 -17.62
CA PHE A 106 -2.62 -2.06 -17.31
C PHE A 106 -1.84 -0.75 -17.43
N SER A 107 -0.63 -0.68 -16.84
CA SER A 107 0.27 0.46 -16.93
C SER A 107 0.51 0.87 -18.39
N ILE A 108 0.83 -0.10 -19.24
CA ILE A 108 1.18 0.21 -20.62
C ILE A 108 -0.06 0.49 -21.45
N VAL A 109 -1.04 -0.41 -21.48
CA VAL A 109 -2.18 -0.28 -22.40
C VAL A 109 -3.08 0.89 -22.00
N VAL A 110 -3.53 0.91 -20.75
CA VAL A 110 -4.55 1.87 -20.30
C VAL A 110 -3.96 3.25 -20.04
N VAL A 111 -2.82 3.31 -19.34
CA VAL A 111 -2.31 4.60 -18.85
C VAL A 111 -1.38 5.27 -19.86
N LYS A 112 -0.56 4.48 -20.57
CA LYS A 112 0.38 5.01 -21.57
C LYS A 112 -0.20 5.02 -22.98
N GLN A 113 -0.72 3.90 -23.48
CA GLN A 113 -1.04 3.76 -24.91
C GLN A 113 -2.39 4.35 -25.33
N PHE A 114 -3.44 4.25 -24.51
CA PHE A 114 -4.74 4.87 -24.84
C PHE A 114 -4.64 6.40 -25.02
N TYR A 115 -3.66 7.04 -24.38
CA TYR A 115 -3.41 8.48 -24.50
C TYR A 115 -2.42 8.83 -25.62
N GLY A 116 -1.96 7.85 -26.39
CA GLY A 116 -1.10 8.04 -27.56
C GLY A 116 0.40 7.83 -27.31
N GLY A 117 0.77 7.14 -26.23
CA GLY A 117 2.14 6.73 -25.96
C GLY A 117 2.93 7.71 -25.09
N LEU A 118 4.26 7.70 -25.22
CA LEU A 118 5.14 8.52 -24.40
C LEU A 118 4.89 10.02 -24.56
N GLY A 119 4.89 10.74 -23.44
CA GLY A 119 4.72 12.19 -23.39
C GLY A 119 3.26 12.66 -23.39
N ARG A 120 2.30 11.73 -23.42
CA ARG A 120 0.86 12.02 -23.36
C ARG A 120 0.14 11.32 -22.21
N ASN A 121 0.84 10.49 -21.46
CA ASN A 121 0.33 9.86 -20.25
C ASN A 121 0.09 10.92 -19.17
N PHE A 122 -1.15 11.01 -18.69
CA PHE A 122 -1.56 12.01 -17.71
C PHE A 122 -1.15 11.68 -16.27
N MET A 123 -0.80 10.42 -15.99
CA MET A 123 -0.28 9.97 -14.70
C MET A 123 0.86 8.96 -14.89
N ASN A 124 1.64 8.72 -13.83
CA ASN A 124 2.78 7.81 -13.87
C ASN A 124 2.29 6.37 -14.11
N PRO A 125 2.67 5.71 -15.23
CA PRO A 125 2.15 4.40 -15.59
C PRO A 125 2.46 3.31 -14.56
N ALA A 126 3.67 3.30 -14.00
CA ALA A 126 4.08 2.27 -13.04
C ALA A 126 3.29 2.38 -11.73
N LEU A 127 3.08 3.60 -11.23
CA LEU A 127 2.27 3.84 -10.03
C LEU A 127 0.80 3.48 -10.25
N ALA A 128 0.26 3.74 -11.43
CA ALA A 128 -1.11 3.37 -11.76
C ALA A 128 -1.30 1.84 -11.83
N GLY A 129 -0.31 1.11 -12.37
CA GLY A 129 -0.29 -0.36 -12.32
C GLY A 129 -0.21 -0.89 -10.89
N ARG A 130 0.62 -0.27 -10.05
CA ARG A 130 0.65 -0.58 -8.61
C ARG A 130 -0.71 -0.32 -7.95
N ALA A 131 -1.35 0.81 -8.24
CA ALA A 131 -2.65 1.16 -7.67
C ALA A 131 -3.73 0.14 -8.04
N LEU A 132 -3.70 -0.39 -9.27
CA LEU A 132 -4.56 -1.52 -9.66
C LEU A 132 -4.27 -2.76 -8.79
N LEU A 133 -2.99 -3.10 -8.59
CA LEU A 133 -2.63 -4.27 -7.78
C LEU A 133 -3.01 -4.12 -6.30
N CYS A 134 -3.15 -2.89 -5.79
CA CYS A 134 -3.68 -2.63 -4.45
C CYS A 134 -5.16 -3.04 -4.27
N THR A 135 -5.89 -3.37 -5.35
CA THR A 135 -7.21 -4.02 -5.23
C THR A 135 -7.11 -5.43 -4.63
N PHE A 136 -5.91 -6.02 -4.62
CA PHE A 136 -5.58 -7.29 -3.94
C PHE A 136 -4.72 -7.01 -2.69
N PRO A 137 -5.28 -6.48 -1.59
CA PRO A 137 -4.51 -6.02 -0.44
C PRO A 137 -3.66 -7.13 0.16
N GLY A 138 -4.21 -8.35 0.30
CA GLY A 138 -3.46 -9.51 0.83
C GLY A 138 -2.19 -9.86 0.05
N LEU A 139 -2.11 -9.53 -1.25
CA LEU A 139 -0.88 -9.71 -2.03
C LEU A 139 0.09 -8.53 -1.88
N MET A 140 -0.42 -7.32 -1.64
CA MET A 140 0.35 -6.08 -1.63
C MET A 140 0.82 -5.66 -0.22
N THR A 141 0.33 -6.30 0.84
CA THR A 141 0.67 -5.98 2.23
C THR A 141 1.48 -7.07 2.94
N THR A 142 1.78 -8.20 2.29
CA THR A 142 2.63 -9.26 2.84
C THR A 142 4.09 -9.01 2.50
N TRP A 143 4.91 -8.75 3.52
CA TRP A 143 6.32 -8.42 3.36
C TRP A 143 7.21 -9.45 4.04
N VAL A 144 8.29 -9.82 3.37
CA VAL A 144 9.32 -10.71 3.91
C VAL A 144 10.38 -9.86 4.59
N ASP A 145 10.94 -10.37 5.68
CA ASP A 145 12.02 -9.67 6.36
C ASP A 145 13.32 -9.63 5.52
N ALA A 146 14.19 -8.69 5.83
CA ALA A 146 15.50 -8.63 5.18
C ALA A 146 16.30 -9.91 5.45
N PHE A 147 17.11 -10.34 4.47
CA PHE A 147 17.95 -11.54 4.51
C PHE A 147 17.21 -12.89 4.48
N GLN A 148 15.88 -12.90 4.53
CA GLN A 148 15.11 -14.10 4.22
C GLN A 148 15.05 -14.31 2.71
N LYS A 149 15.91 -15.22 2.22
CA LYS A 149 15.98 -15.54 0.79
C LYS A 149 14.75 -16.34 0.37
N THR A 150 13.97 -15.78 -0.54
CA THR A 150 12.79 -16.45 -1.08
C THR A 150 13.16 -17.39 -2.22
N PRO A 151 12.58 -18.60 -2.28
CA PRO A 151 12.84 -19.53 -3.37
C PRO A 151 12.27 -19.02 -4.70
N LEU A 152 12.94 -19.39 -5.80
CA LEU A 152 12.57 -18.98 -7.15
C LEU A 152 11.24 -19.61 -7.61
N PHE A 153 10.97 -20.84 -7.17
CA PHE A 153 9.75 -21.58 -7.48
C PHE A 153 9.22 -22.24 -6.20
N GLY A 154 7.89 -22.33 -6.06
CA GLY A 154 7.23 -22.94 -4.91
C GLY A 154 6.53 -21.94 -3.96
N ALA A 155 5.83 -22.50 -2.97
CA ALA A 155 5.18 -21.71 -1.92
C ALA A 155 6.27 -21.03 -1.07
N VAL A 156 6.15 -19.72 -0.93
CA VAL A 156 7.07 -18.93 -0.10
C VAL A 156 6.54 -19.00 1.33
N ASP A 157 7.08 -19.92 2.11
CA ASP A 157 6.88 -19.95 3.56
C ASP A 157 7.85 -18.97 4.23
N ALA A 158 7.63 -17.68 3.97
CA ALA A 158 8.42 -16.61 4.55
C ALA A 158 7.63 -15.95 5.70
N VAL A 159 8.31 -15.67 6.80
CA VAL A 159 7.71 -15.04 7.96
C VAL A 159 7.36 -13.60 7.59
N SER A 160 6.08 -13.24 7.77
CA SER A 160 5.64 -11.87 7.55
C SER A 160 6.24 -10.97 8.62
N SER A 161 7.02 -9.98 8.22
CA SER A 161 7.63 -9.00 9.14
C SER A 161 6.90 -7.66 9.05
N PRO A 162 6.63 -6.99 10.20
CA PRO A 162 6.04 -5.66 10.18
C PRO A 162 7.01 -4.66 9.54
N THR A 163 6.55 -3.93 8.53
CA THR A 163 7.39 -2.89 7.91
C THR A 163 7.60 -1.72 8.88
N PRO A 164 8.75 -1.03 8.83
CA PRO A 164 8.98 0.17 9.66
C PRO A 164 7.90 1.23 9.46
N MET A 165 7.34 1.32 8.25
CA MET A 165 6.25 2.26 7.95
C MET A 165 4.93 1.87 8.61
N ALA A 166 4.65 0.57 8.78
CA ALA A 166 3.47 0.11 9.52
C ALA A 166 3.56 0.46 11.02
N LEU A 167 4.76 0.33 11.61
CA LEU A 167 5.02 0.75 12.99
C LEU A 167 4.84 2.27 13.16
N LEU A 168 5.43 3.05 12.25
CA LEU A 168 5.28 4.51 12.23
C LEU A 168 3.81 4.94 12.03
N HIS A 169 3.04 4.19 11.24
CA HIS A 169 1.62 4.45 11.07
C HIS A 169 0.84 4.23 12.38
N ALA A 170 1.20 3.20 13.14
CA ALA A 170 0.65 2.91 14.46
C ALA A 170 1.12 3.86 15.58
N GLY A 171 1.98 4.85 15.27
CA GLY A 171 2.52 5.78 16.25
C GLY A 171 3.75 5.28 17.02
N ALA A 172 4.28 4.10 16.67
CA ALA A 172 5.47 3.53 17.28
C ALA A 172 6.72 3.83 16.44
N LEU A 173 7.84 4.08 17.10
CA LEU A 173 9.14 4.13 16.40
C LEU A 173 9.63 2.69 16.16
N PRO A 174 10.22 2.41 14.98
CA PRO A 174 10.82 1.11 14.73
C PRO A 174 12.09 0.94 15.58
N ASP A 175 12.30 -0.25 16.14
CA ASP A 175 13.50 -0.65 16.88
C ASP A 175 14.69 -0.95 15.94
N LEU A 176 14.90 -0.07 14.96
CA LEU A 176 15.93 -0.18 13.94
C LEU A 176 16.84 1.03 13.98
N THR A 177 18.14 0.79 13.80
CA THR A 177 19.12 1.88 13.68
C THR A 177 18.94 2.61 12.34
N LEU A 178 19.31 3.89 12.29
CA LEU A 178 19.25 4.66 11.04
C LEU A 178 20.07 4.02 9.92
N SER A 179 21.21 3.41 10.24
CA SER A 179 22.03 2.68 9.26
C SER A 179 21.29 1.46 8.70
N GLN A 180 20.56 0.72 9.53
CA GLN A 180 19.72 -0.40 9.09
C GLN A 180 18.58 0.07 8.16
N LEU A 181 17.92 1.19 8.49
CA LEU A 181 16.90 1.80 7.63
C LEU A 181 17.49 2.28 6.30
N MET A 182 18.63 2.98 6.31
CA MET A 182 19.27 3.50 5.10
C MET A 182 19.78 2.39 4.17
N LEU A 183 20.26 1.28 4.73
CA LEU A 183 20.73 0.13 3.97
C LEU A 183 19.59 -0.82 3.56
N GLY A 184 18.36 -0.59 4.04
CA GLY A 184 17.20 -1.42 3.73
C GLY A 184 17.16 -2.77 4.43
N GLN A 185 17.79 -2.88 5.61
CA GLN A 185 17.79 -4.11 6.43
C GLN A 185 16.47 -4.29 7.20
N HIS A 186 15.35 -4.23 6.49
CA HIS A 186 14.01 -4.42 7.03
C HIS A 186 13.04 -4.92 5.94
N GLY A 187 11.90 -5.45 6.35
CA GLY A 187 10.82 -5.80 5.41
C GLY A 187 10.19 -4.57 4.74
N GLY A 188 9.80 -4.72 3.47
CA GLY A 188 9.13 -3.67 2.69
C GLY A 188 9.20 -3.88 1.18
N ALA A 189 8.82 -2.85 0.43
CA ALA A 189 8.92 -2.83 -1.03
C ALA A 189 10.37 -3.09 -1.46
N MET A 190 10.57 -4.06 -2.36
CA MET A 190 11.90 -4.59 -2.64
C MET A 190 12.86 -3.52 -3.16
N GLY A 191 12.37 -2.56 -3.94
CA GLY A 191 13.15 -1.44 -4.44
C GLY A 191 13.06 -0.17 -3.60
N GLY A 192 12.16 -0.11 -2.61
CA GLY A 192 12.03 1.03 -1.69
C GLY A 192 12.91 0.92 -0.44
N ALA A 193 13.27 -0.30 -0.04
CA ALA A 193 14.08 -0.56 1.14
C ALA A 193 15.51 0.03 1.07
N PRO A 194 16.31 -0.13 -0.01
CA PRO A 194 17.70 0.34 -0.02
C PRO A 194 17.80 1.86 -0.34
N VAL A 195 17.40 2.70 0.60
CA VAL A 195 17.34 4.16 0.46
C VAL A 195 18.68 4.78 0.07
N PHE A 196 19.79 4.31 0.65
CA PHE A 196 21.11 4.83 0.34
C PHE A 196 21.47 4.66 -1.14
N MET A 197 21.16 3.51 -1.74
CA MET A 197 21.41 3.26 -3.16
C MET A 197 20.51 4.10 -4.08
N LEU A 198 19.25 4.32 -3.66
CA LEU A 198 18.34 5.20 -4.39
C LEU A 198 18.82 6.66 -4.38
N LEU A 199 19.35 7.14 -3.25
CA LEU A 199 19.94 8.49 -3.16
C LEU A 199 21.17 8.61 -4.06
N LEU A 200 22.04 7.59 -4.09
CA LEU A 200 23.20 7.56 -4.99
C LEU A 200 22.77 7.62 -6.47
N GLY A 201 21.75 6.84 -6.85
CA GLY A 201 21.14 6.92 -8.18
C GLY A 201 20.53 8.29 -8.48
N GLY A 202 19.88 8.92 -7.50
CA GLY A 202 19.35 10.28 -7.61
C GLY A 202 20.44 11.33 -7.84
N VAL A 203 21.53 11.28 -7.09
CA VAL A 203 22.70 12.17 -7.26
C VAL A 203 23.30 11.99 -8.66
N TYR A 204 23.39 10.75 -9.15
CA TYR A 204 23.84 10.46 -10.51
C TYR A 204 22.93 11.11 -11.57
N LEU A 205 21.60 10.99 -11.45
CA LEU A 205 20.66 11.58 -12.40
C LEU A 205 20.65 13.12 -12.38
N VAL A 206 20.83 13.72 -11.20
CA VAL A 206 21.00 15.17 -11.06
C VAL A 206 22.32 15.62 -11.68
N GLY A 207 23.41 14.89 -11.46
CA GLY A 207 24.74 15.16 -12.04
C GLY A 207 24.74 15.09 -13.57
N ARG A 208 24.02 14.11 -14.13
CA ARG A 208 23.78 13.95 -15.58
C ARG A 208 22.79 14.98 -16.15
N ARG A 209 22.19 15.82 -15.30
CA ARG A 209 21.11 16.78 -15.65
C ARG A 209 19.94 16.13 -16.34
N VAL A 210 19.72 14.85 -16.05
CA VAL A 210 18.54 14.10 -16.47
C VAL A 210 17.38 14.66 -15.65
N ILE A 211 17.45 14.65 -14.33
CA ILE A 211 16.37 15.13 -13.45
C ILE A 211 16.69 16.50 -12.85
N SER A 212 15.66 17.35 -12.67
CA SER A 212 15.81 18.60 -11.91
C SER A 212 15.72 18.34 -10.40
N PRO A 213 16.62 18.91 -9.57
CA PRO A 213 16.63 18.66 -8.13
C PRO A 213 15.44 19.32 -7.39
N ARG A 214 14.68 20.18 -8.07
CA ARG A 214 13.59 20.98 -7.46
C ARG A 214 12.49 20.09 -6.88
N ILE A 215 12.04 19.09 -7.63
CA ILE A 215 10.93 18.22 -7.20
C ILE A 215 11.37 17.30 -6.06
N PRO A 216 12.49 16.53 -6.18
CA PRO A 216 12.89 15.65 -5.09
C PRO A 216 13.21 16.42 -3.79
N LEU A 217 13.88 17.57 -3.89
CA LEU A 217 14.21 18.37 -2.70
C LEU A 217 12.98 19.02 -2.05
N SER A 218 12.05 19.57 -2.83
CA SER A 218 10.82 20.14 -2.26
C SER A 218 9.90 19.08 -1.67
N TYR A 219 9.85 17.88 -2.28
CA TYR A 219 9.09 16.75 -1.76
C TYR A 219 9.70 16.21 -0.45
N LEU A 220 10.99 15.83 -0.45
CA LEU A 220 11.64 15.34 0.76
C LEU A 220 11.70 16.41 1.86
N GLY A 221 11.93 17.67 1.50
CA GLY A 221 11.98 18.79 2.44
C GLY A 221 10.63 19.07 3.11
N THR A 222 9.51 18.95 2.40
CA THR A 222 8.18 19.12 3.00
C THR A 222 7.80 17.96 3.92
N VAL A 223 8.13 16.72 3.55
CA VAL A 223 7.93 15.57 4.45
C VAL A 223 8.80 15.72 5.70
N ALA A 224 10.07 16.10 5.55
CA ALA A 224 10.98 16.34 6.66
C ALA A 224 10.42 17.41 7.61
N LEU A 225 9.99 18.56 7.07
CA LEU A 225 9.46 19.66 7.85
C LEU A 225 8.19 19.27 8.62
N LEU A 226 7.22 18.65 7.95
CA LEU A 226 5.94 18.30 8.58
C LEU A 226 6.08 17.18 9.61
N THR A 227 6.93 16.19 9.35
CA THR A 227 7.17 15.10 10.31
C THR A 227 7.99 15.56 11.52
N LEU A 228 8.84 16.58 11.34
CA LEU A 228 9.55 17.23 12.44
C LEU A 228 8.62 18.09 13.31
N LEU A 229 7.67 18.82 12.68
CA LEU A 229 6.72 19.68 13.39
C LEU A 229 5.63 18.89 14.12
N PHE A 230 5.22 17.74 13.56
CA PHE A 230 4.14 16.91 14.10
C PHE A 230 4.59 15.45 14.32
N PRO A 231 5.48 15.17 15.27
CA PRO A 231 5.86 13.80 15.61
C PRO A 231 4.74 13.10 16.41
N ARG A 232 4.55 11.79 16.18
CA ARG A 232 3.56 10.96 16.92
C ARG A 232 4.17 9.96 17.90
N GLY A 233 5.46 9.65 17.77
CA GLY A 233 6.14 8.65 18.61
C GLY A 233 6.97 9.27 19.74
N ASN A 234 7.18 8.50 20.81
CA ASN A 234 7.82 8.94 22.06
C ASN A 234 9.37 9.05 22.03
N GLY A 235 10.03 8.83 20.88
CA GLY A 235 11.51 8.85 20.77
C GLY A 235 12.12 10.12 20.18
N GLY A 236 11.38 11.22 20.16
CA GLY A 236 11.86 12.55 19.73
C GLY A 236 11.62 12.88 18.25
N ALA A 237 11.46 14.18 17.96
CA ALA A 237 11.05 14.68 16.65
C ALA A 237 12.07 14.35 15.53
N LEU A 238 13.36 14.36 15.83
CA LEU A 238 14.42 14.06 14.86
C LEU A 238 14.46 12.57 14.48
N ALA A 239 14.31 11.67 15.46
CA ALA A 239 14.23 10.23 15.21
C ALA A 239 12.99 9.90 14.38
N TRP A 240 11.85 10.53 14.70
CA TRP A 240 10.62 10.39 13.92
C TRP A 240 10.77 10.86 12.47
N MET A 241 11.31 12.07 12.27
CA MET A 241 11.55 12.64 10.95
C MET A 241 12.46 11.74 10.11
N THR A 242 13.60 11.34 10.66
CA THR A 242 14.58 10.51 9.94
C THR A 242 14.03 9.12 9.61
N ALA A 243 13.28 8.51 10.53
CA ALA A 243 12.60 7.24 10.28
C ALA A 243 11.57 7.37 9.16
N GLN A 244 10.77 8.45 9.14
CA GLN A 244 9.79 8.71 8.08
C GLN A 244 10.45 8.92 6.70
N LEU A 245 11.57 9.63 6.65
CA LEU A 245 12.29 9.87 5.39
C LEU A 245 12.94 8.60 4.83
N CYS A 246 13.48 7.74 5.71
CA CYS A 246 14.19 6.52 5.32
C CYS A 246 13.29 5.28 5.23
N SER A 247 11.98 5.41 5.51
CA SER A 247 11.03 4.30 5.47
C SER A 247 10.06 4.38 4.30
N GLY A 248 9.64 3.21 3.83
CA GLY A 248 8.65 3.06 2.77
C GLY A 248 9.21 3.40 1.39
N GLY A 249 8.33 3.73 0.45
CA GLY A 249 8.67 4.03 -0.94
C GLY A 249 9.00 5.51 -1.21
N LEU A 250 9.22 6.34 -0.18
CA LEU A 250 9.31 7.80 -0.33
C LEU A 250 10.45 8.24 -1.26
N VAL A 251 11.67 7.74 -1.02
CA VAL A 251 12.84 8.16 -1.83
C VAL A 251 12.74 7.61 -3.25
N LEU A 252 12.26 6.37 -3.41
CA LEU A 252 11.98 5.81 -4.74
C LEU A 252 10.95 6.67 -5.49
N GLY A 253 9.85 7.02 -4.82
CA GLY A 253 8.79 7.86 -5.36
C GLY A 253 9.28 9.26 -5.72
N ALA A 254 10.01 9.92 -4.82
CA ALA A 254 10.48 11.30 -5.01
C ALA A 254 11.52 11.41 -6.13
N VAL A 255 12.48 10.48 -6.20
CA VAL A 255 13.62 10.56 -7.12
C VAL A 255 13.31 9.96 -8.49
N PHE A 256 12.48 8.92 -8.58
CA PHE A 256 12.29 8.16 -9.83
C PHE A 256 10.85 8.19 -10.39
N MET A 257 9.84 8.59 -9.60
CA MET A 257 8.44 8.57 -10.06
C MET A 257 7.81 9.97 -10.15
N ALA A 258 8.02 10.83 -9.15
CA ALA A 258 7.56 12.22 -9.13
C ALA A 258 8.37 13.12 -10.09
N SER A 259 9.58 12.70 -10.42
CA SER A 259 10.50 13.36 -11.35
C SER A 259 10.32 12.94 -12.81
N ASP A 260 9.29 12.15 -13.13
CA ASP A 260 8.97 11.75 -14.51
C ASP A 260 8.61 12.98 -15.36
N TYR A 261 9.29 13.14 -16.50
CA TYR A 261 9.15 14.28 -17.41
C TYR A 261 7.76 14.44 -17.99
N THR A 262 7.02 13.34 -18.07
CA THR A 262 5.74 13.31 -18.78
C THR A 262 4.58 13.79 -17.93
N THR A 263 4.68 13.66 -16.61
CA THR A 263 3.55 13.82 -15.69
C THR A 263 3.78 14.89 -14.64
N THR A 264 4.69 15.82 -14.90
CA THR A 264 5.17 16.80 -13.92
C THR A 264 5.21 18.19 -14.56
N PRO A 265 4.99 19.27 -13.79
CA PRO A 265 4.94 20.62 -14.37
C PRO A 265 6.26 21.03 -15.03
N VAL A 266 6.15 21.82 -16.09
CA VAL A 266 7.32 22.29 -16.86
C VAL A 266 7.97 23.51 -16.20
N THR A 267 7.17 24.33 -15.51
CA THR A 267 7.62 25.60 -14.91
C THR A 267 8.39 25.38 -13.60
N PRO A 268 9.47 26.14 -13.30
CA PRO A 268 10.22 25.99 -12.05
C PRO A 268 9.39 26.17 -10.78
N VAL A 269 8.43 27.11 -10.80
CA VAL A 269 7.51 27.36 -9.68
C VAL A 269 6.49 26.22 -9.56
N GLY A 270 5.95 25.74 -10.69
CA GLY A 270 5.06 24.59 -10.72
C GLY A 270 5.74 23.33 -10.18
N GLN A 271 7.01 23.10 -10.52
CA GLN A 271 7.83 22.00 -10.00
C GLN A 271 7.97 22.03 -8.48
N THR A 272 8.23 23.21 -7.89
CA THR A 272 8.34 23.34 -6.43
C THR A 272 6.99 23.14 -5.74
N LEU A 273 5.90 23.71 -6.30
CA LEU A 273 4.55 23.52 -5.75
C LEU A 273 4.09 22.07 -5.85
N PHE A 274 4.44 21.39 -6.95
CA PHE A 274 4.15 19.98 -7.15
C PHE A 274 4.85 19.12 -6.10
N GLY A 275 6.16 19.30 -5.89
CA GLY A 275 6.88 18.56 -4.85
C GLY A 275 6.37 18.86 -3.45
N MET A 276 6.06 20.12 -3.12
CA MET A 276 5.43 20.47 -1.85
C MET A 276 4.07 19.80 -1.67
N GLY A 277 3.22 19.80 -2.70
CA GLY A 277 1.91 19.15 -2.68
C GLY A 277 2.02 17.63 -2.50
N CYS A 278 2.95 16.98 -3.19
CA CYS A 278 3.26 15.56 -3.00
C CYS A 278 3.67 15.28 -1.54
N GLY A 279 4.52 16.12 -0.94
CA GLY A 279 4.97 15.96 0.44
C GLY A 279 3.87 16.13 1.48
N VAL A 280 3.09 17.20 1.36
CA VAL A 280 1.93 17.44 2.23
C VAL A 280 0.95 16.28 2.16
N LEU A 281 0.58 15.86 0.94
CA LEU A 281 -0.38 14.78 0.75
C LEU A 281 0.16 13.44 1.24
N THR A 282 1.46 13.19 1.09
CA THR A 282 2.11 11.98 1.62
C THR A 282 2.02 11.92 3.14
N VAL A 283 2.32 13.02 3.85
CA VAL A 283 2.24 13.03 5.32
C VAL A 283 0.79 12.85 5.79
N LEU A 284 -0.17 13.52 5.14
CA LEU A 284 -1.59 13.34 5.45
C LEU A 284 -2.03 11.88 5.27
N LEU A 285 -1.64 11.24 4.16
CA LEU A 285 -1.98 9.84 3.90
C LEU A 285 -1.24 8.89 4.84
N ARG A 286 0.00 9.19 5.24
CA ARG A 286 0.75 8.38 6.21
C ARG A 286 0.18 8.48 7.62
N TYR A 287 -0.43 9.59 7.99
CA TYR A 287 -0.98 9.81 9.35
C TYR A 287 -2.46 9.42 9.46
N PHE A 288 -3.26 9.63 8.41
CA PHE A 288 -4.71 9.46 8.46
C PHE A 288 -5.26 8.48 7.42
N GLY A 289 -4.44 8.05 6.46
CA GLY A 289 -4.87 7.12 5.43
C GLY A 289 -4.87 5.68 5.93
N SER A 290 -5.64 4.82 5.26
CA SER A 290 -5.73 3.39 5.59
C SER A 290 -4.47 2.58 5.18
N TYR A 291 -3.60 3.16 4.36
CA TYR A 291 -2.37 2.51 3.87
C TYR A 291 -1.14 3.18 4.46
N PRO A 292 -0.17 2.41 4.97
CA PRO A 292 0.96 2.97 5.71
C PRO A 292 1.91 3.82 4.86
N ASP A 293 2.11 3.54 3.56
CA ASP A 293 3.13 4.25 2.76
C ASP A 293 2.65 5.57 2.13
N GLY A 294 1.41 5.63 1.61
CA GLY A 294 0.76 6.85 1.07
C GLY A 294 1.39 7.51 -0.18
N VAL A 295 2.67 7.25 -0.48
CA VAL A 295 3.48 7.94 -1.52
C VAL A 295 2.88 7.81 -2.93
N GLY A 296 2.52 6.60 -3.35
CA GLY A 296 2.00 6.35 -4.70
C GLY A 296 0.69 7.11 -4.96
N TRP A 297 -0.23 7.10 -3.99
CA TRP A 297 -1.48 7.83 -4.07
C TRP A 297 -1.28 9.34 -4.08
N ALA A 298 -0.30 9.85 -3.32
CA ALA A 298 0.04 11.26 -3.30
C ALA A 298 0.53 11.75 -4.67
N ILE A 299 1.45 10.99 -5.29
CA ILE A 299 1.97 11.32 -6.62
C ILE A 299 0.84 11.26 -7.66
N LEU A 300 0.06 10.17 -7.72
CA LEU A 300 -1.03 10.05 -8.71
C LEU A 300 -2.07 11.18 -8.61
N THR A 301 -2.42 11.59 -7.38
CA THR A 301 -3.32 12.72 -7.16
C THR A 301 -2.70 14.02 -7.68
N MET A 302 -1.42 14.26 -7.37
CA MET A 302 -0.72 15.46 -7.82
C MET A 302 -0.49 15.50 -9.33
N ASN A 303 -0.28 14.35 -9.98
CA ASN A 303 -0.19 14.24 -11.44
C ASN A 303 -1.47 14.78 -12.10
N CYS A 304 -2.65 14.46 -11.54
CA CYS A 304 -3.93 15.01 -12.01
C CYS A 304 -4.03 16.54 -11.83
N CYS A 305 -3.30 17.11 -10.88
CA CYS A 305 -3.26 18.54 -10.62
C CYS A 305 -2.22 19.31 -11.46
N VAL A 306 -1.39 18.64 -12.26
CA VAL A 306 -0.31 19.28 -13.01
C VAL A 306 -0.80 20.35 -13.97
N TRP A 307 -1.91 20.10 -14.68
CA TRP A 307 -2.51 21.10 -15.57
C TRP A 307 -2.88 22.39 -14.83
N LEU A 308 -3.41 22.29 -13.61
CA LEU A 308 -3.75 23.43 -12.78
C LEU A 308 -2.49 24.16 -12.31
N LEU A 309 -1.47 23.42 -11.89
CA LEU A 309 -0.19 23.97 -11.45
C LEU A 309 0.54 24.70 -12.57
N ASP A 310 0.61 24.12 -13.76
CA ASP A 310 1.23 24.76 -14.92
C ASP A 310 0.50 26.06 -15.28
N ARG A 311 -0.84 26.06 -15.25
CA ARG A 311 -1.63 27.27 -15.51
C ARG A 311 -1.39 28.35 -14.45
N ALA A 312 -1.29 27.98 -13.18
CA ALA A 312 -1.05 28.90 -12.07
C ALA A 312 0.40 29.43 -12.06
N ALA A 313 1.35 28.64 -12.55
CA ALA A 313 2.78 28.94 -12.51
C ALA A 313 3.34 29.54 -13.81
N LEU A 314 2.49 29.89 -14.78
CA LEU A 314 2.91 30.54 -16.03
C LEU A 314 3.72 31.82 -15.73
N PRO A 315 4.92 31.97 -16.31
CA PRO A 315 5.73 33.15 -16.10
C PRO A 315 5.02 34.39 -16.68
N ARG A 316 5.15 35.50 -15.97
CA ARG A 316 4.52 36.77 -16.37
C ARG A 316 5.08 37.22 -17.71
N ARG A 317 4.21 37.75 -18.59
CA ARG A 317 4.63 38.40 -19.83
C ARG A 317 5.50 39.62 -19.48
N PHE A 318 6.64 39.74 -20.15
CA PHE A 318 7.55 40.86 -19.98
C PHE A 318 6.83 42.19 -20.32
N GLY A 319 7.01 43.23 -19.50
CA GLY A 319 6.39 44.55 -19.69
C GLY A 319 5.04 44.77 -19.02
N VAL A 320 4.47 43.77 -18.32
CA VAL A 320 3.17 43.88 -17.64
C VAL A 320 3.36 44.12 -16.13
N GLY A 321 2.71 45.16 -15.59
CA GLY A 321 2.80 45.57 -14.18
C GLY A 321 2.31 44.48 -13.21
N ARG A 322 2.80 44.50 -11.94
CA ARG A 322 2.56 43.43 -10.93
C ARG A 322 1.09 43.06 -10.72
N PHE A 323 0.16 43.97 -10.98
CA PHE A 323 -1.29 43.80 -10.81
C PHE A 323 -2.09 44.07 -12.09
N GLU A 324 -1.45 44.24 -13.23
CA GLU A 324 -2.13 44.63 -14.47
C GLU A 324 -2.93 43.47 -15.07
N ALA A 325 -2.43 42.23 -14.99
CA ALA A 325 -3.21 41.04 -15.36
C ALA A 325 -4.38 40.76 -14.40
N VAL A 326 -4.23 41.09 -13.11
CA VAL A 326 -5.29 40.90 -12.08
C VAL A 326 -6.35 42.01 -12.20
N ARG A 327 -5.94 43.26 -12.43
CA ARG A 327 -6.84 44.36 -12.78
C ARG A 327 -7.54 44.07 -14.09
N GLY A 328 -6.80 43.65 -15.11
CA GLY A 328 -7.34 43.26 -16.41
C GLY A 328 -8.37 42.14 -16.25
N TRP A 329 -8.08 41.08 -15.50
CA TRP A 329 -9.06 40.00 -15.23
C TRP A 329 -10.26 40.48 -14.41
N ALA A 330 -10.07 41.32 -13.39
CA ALA A 330 -11.16 41.88 -12.58
C ALA A 330 -12.03 42.88 -13.36
N GLU A 331 -11.43 43.68 -14.23
CA GLU A 331 -12.10 44.57 -15.17
C GLU A 331 -12.80 43.77 -16.25
N HIS A 332 -12.20 42.69 -16.75
CA HIS A 332 -12.85 41.80 -17.72
C HIS A 332 -14.02 41.05 -17.08
N LEU A 333 -13.92 40.63 -15.82
CA LEU A 333 -15.03 40.06 -15.05
C LEU A 333 -16.11 41.08 -14.76
N ARG A 334 -15.77 42.32 -14.37
CA ARG A 334 -16.75 43.40 -14.18
C ARG A 334 -17.42 43.78 -15.48
N ALA A 335 -16.67 43.88 -16.57
CA ALA A 335 -17.19 44.17 -17.89
C ALA A 335 -18.02 43.00 -18.44
N SER A 336 -17.60 41.76 -18.20
CA SER A 336 -18.39 40.57 -18.55
C SER A 336 -19.67 40.54 -17.72
N ALA A 337 -19.59 40.78 -16.41
CA ALA A 337 -20.76 40.83 -15.52
C ALA A 337 -21.71 41.98 -15.85
N ALA A 338 -21.19 43.12 -16.33
CA ALA A 338 -21.98 44.28 -16.77
C ALA A 338 -22.53 44.12 -18.20
N ALA A 339 -21.83 43.38 -19.07
CA ALA A 339 -22.26 43.03 -20.43
C ALA A 339 -23.14 41.77 -20.48
N ILE A 340 -23.24 41.03 -19.37
CA ILE A 340 -24.30 40.07 -19.14
C ILE A 340 -25.59 40.88 -18.97
N HIS A 341 -26.21 41.25 -20.08
CA HIS A 341 -27.66 41.11 -20.15
C HIS A 341 -27.90 39.65 -19.78
N PHE A 342 -28.56 39.41 -18.65
CA PHE A 342 -29.07 38.09 -18.31
C PHE A 342 -30.09 37.69 -19.39
N VAL A 343 -29.59 37.24 -20.54
CA VAL A 343 -30.33 36.35 -21.41
C VAL A 343 -30.30 35.04 -20.63
N PRO A 344 -31.45 34.56 -20.12
CA PRO A 344 -31.48 33.29 -19.43
C PRO A 344 -30.78 32.27 -20.33
N PRO A 345 -29.89 31.43 -19.79
CA PRO A 345 -29.15 30.48 -20.59
C PRO A 345 -30.17 29.71 -21.42
N LYS A 346 -30.11 29.82 -22.75
CA LYS A 346 -30.78 28.85 -23.61
C LYS A 346 -29.97 27.58 -23.45
N VAL A 347 -30.28 26.85 -22.39
CA VAL A 347 -29.84 25.48 -22.19
C VAL A 347 -30.35 24.76 -23.42
N LYS A 348 -29.47 24.49 -24.39
CA LYS A 348 -29.82 23.68 -25.56
C LYS A 348 -29.94 22.25 -25.05
N PHE A 349 -31.04 21.96 -24.38
CA PHE A 349 -31.55 20.60 -24.29
C PHE A 349 -31.89 20.22 -25.73
N LEU A 350 -31.00 19.43 -26.35
CA LEU A 350 -31.08 18.84 -27.68
C LEU A 350 -30.74 19.81 -28.84
N ALA A 351 -29.82 19.37 -29.70
CA ALA A 351 -29.39 20.12 -30.87
C ALA A 351 -30.17 19.62 -32.10
N ARG A 352 -30.73 20.55 -32.88
CA ARG A 352 -31.42 20.23 -34.14
C ARG A 352 -30.43 19.57 -35.10
N ALA A 353 -30.66 18.31 -35.46
CA ALA A 353 -29.99 17.68 -36.59
C ALA A 353 -30.32 18.44 -37.89
N GLY A 354 -29.34 18.57 -38.78
CA GLY A 354 -29.30 19.54 -39.89
C GLY A 354 -30.49 19.60 -40.85
N ASP A 355 -30.47 20.63 -41.69
CA ASP A 355 -31.57 20.98 -42.61
C ASP A 355 -32.03 19.80 -43.47
N GLY A 356 -33.30 19.44 -43.35
CA GLY A 356 -33.95 18.35 -44.10
C GLY A 356 -34.90 17.45 -43.29
N THR A 357 -34.96 17.58 -41.96
CA THR A 357 -35.84 16.77 -41.08
C THR A 357 -37.12 17.51 -40.67
N MET A 358 -38.21 16.77 -40.45
CA MET A 358 -39.48 17.36 -39.99
C MET A 358 -39.31 17.98 -38.59
N PRO A 359 -40.03 19.07 -38.26
CA PRO A 359 -39.90 19.73 -36.97
C PRO A 359 -40.15 18.76 -35.79
N GLY A 360 -39.14 18.51 -34.97
CA GLY A 360 -39.23 17.69 -33.74
C GLY A 360 -38.65 16.28 -33.82
N GLU A 361 -38.37 15.75 -35.02
CA GLU A 361 -37.91 14.37 -35.20
C GLU A 361 -36.45 14.17 -34.73
N GLY A 362 -35.56 15.13 -35.04
CA GLY A 362 -34.16 15.08 -34.60
C GLY A 362 -33.95 15.15 -33.08
N TYR A 363 -34.90 15.74 -32.35
CA TYR A 363 -34.90 15.78 -30.89
C TYR A 363 -35.20 14.40 -30.28
N LEU A 364 -36.07 13.63 -30.93
CA LEU A 364 -36.49 12.31 -30.46
C LEU A 364 -35.39 11.26 -30.66
N ASP A 365 -34.60 11.35 -31.73
CA ASP A 365 -33.52 10.40 -31.99
C ASP A 365 -32.34 10.56 -31.01
N GLU A 366 -31.96 11.80 -30.70
CA GLU A 366 -30.90 12.09 -29.72
C GLU A 366 -31.34 11.71 -28.29
N LEU A 367 -32.60 12.01 -27.93
CA LEU A 367 -33.21 11.53 -26.68
C LEU A 367 -33.24 10.01 -26.62
N ARG A 368 -33.70 9.33 -27.68
CA ARG A 368 -33.82 7.86 -27.70
C ARG A 368 -32.46 7.19 -27.56
N GLY A 369 -31.41 7.73 -28.18
CA GLY A 369 -30.03 7.25 -28.03
C GLY A 369 -29.53 7.41 -26.59
N THR A 370 -29.68 8.61 -26.03
CA THR A 370 -29.20 8.93 -24.68
C THR A 370 -29.97 8.15 -23.61
N VAL A 371 -31.30 8.04 -23.75
CA VAL A 371 -32.17 7.26 -22.86
C VAL A 371 -31.83 5.79 -22.93
N ARG A 372 -31.54 5.23 -24.11
CA ARG A 372 -31.16 3.81 -24.23
C ARG A 372 -29.82 3.53 -23.54
N GLN A 373 -28.85 4.42 -23.66
CA GLN A 373 -27.54 4.29 -22.99
C GLN A 373 -27.67 4.44 -21.47
N LEU A 374 -28.40 5.46 -21.00
CA LEU A 374 -28.64 5.68 -19.58
C LEU A 374 -29.46 4.56 -18.95
N ALA A 375 -30.46 4.03 -19.66
CA ALA A 375 -31.25 2.90 -19.19
C ALA A 375 -30.42 1.61 -19.08
N ALA A 376 -29.53 1.36 -20.05
CA ALA A 376 -28.61 0.21 -19.97
C ALA A 376 -27.66 0.34 -18.79
N LEU A 377 -27.11 1.54 -18.54
CA LEU A 377 -26.21 1.79 -17.43
C LEU A 377 -26.93 1.71 -16.07
N ALA A 378 -28.14 2.25 -15.97
CA ALA A 378 -28.99 2.15 -14.79
C ALA A 378 -29.40 0.70 -14.49
N ALA A 379 -29.70 -0.11 -15.52
CA ALA A 379 -30.03 -1.52 -15.35
C ALA A 379 -28.83 -2.33 -14.83
N VAL A 380 -27.63 -2.14 -15.40
CA VAL A 380 -26.41 -2.78 -14.90
C VAL A 380 -26.13 -2.37 -13.46
N PHE A 381 -26.23 -1.08 -13.15
CA PHE A 381 -26.05 -0.57 -11.79
C PHE A 381 -27.04 -1.22 -10.80
N ALA A 382 -28.33 -1.24 -11.11
CA ALA A 382 -29.35 -1.86 -10.27
C ALA A 382 -29.12 -3.35 -10.05
N VAL A 383 -28.72 -4.10 -11.10
CA VAL A 383 -28.38 -5.53 -10.99
C VAL A 383 -27.16 -5.73 -10.09
N THR A 384 -26.10 -4.93 -10.25
CA THR A 384 -24.91 -5.04 -9.39
C THR A 384 -25.20 -4.70 -7.94
N CYS A 385 -25.95 -3.62 -7.67
CA CYS A 385 -26.37 -3.26 -6.32
C CYS A 385 -27.27 -4.34 -5.70
N GLY A 386 -28.21 -4.89 -6.47
CA GLY A 386 -29.07 -5.99 -6.01
C GLY A 386 -28.29 -7.26 -5.69
N MET A 387 -27.28 -7.60 -6.50
CA MET A 387 -26.41 -8.74 -6.26
C MET A 387 -25.55 -8.55 -4.99
N VAL A 388 -24.92 -7.38 -4.84
CA VAL A 388 -24.13 -7.05 -3.64
C VAL A 388 -25.01 -7.06 -2.39
N PHE A 389 -26.18 -6.43 -2.44
CA PHE A 389 -27.12 -6.41 -1.32
C PHE A 389 -27.64 -7.81 -0.98
N GLY A 390 -27.96 -8.62 -1.98
CA GLY A 390 -28.44 -9.99 -1.81
C GLY A 390 -27.37 -10.89 -1.18
N VAL A 391 -26.12 -10.78 -1.63
CA VAL A 391 -24.98 -11.50 -1.03
C VAL A 391 -24.80 -11.04 0.41
N HIS A 392 -24.69 -9.74 0.67
CA HIS A 392 -24.49 -9.17 2.01
C HIS A 392 -25.59 -9.63 2.99
N ARG A 393 -26.87 -9.48 2.61
CA ARG A 393 -28.00 -9.94 3.42
C ARG A 393 -27.98 -11.44 3.73
N ALA A 394 -27.51 -12.27 2.80
CA ALA A 394 -27.43 -13.71 3.01
C ALA A 394 -26.22 -14.10 3.85
N THR A 395 -25.08 -13.43 3.69
CA THR A 395 -23.82 -13.79 4.35
C THR A 395 -23.72 -13.26 5.77
N ASP A 396 -24.22 -12.06 6.07
CA ASP A 396 -23.96 -11.43 7.38
C ASP A 396 -24.57 -12.23 8.53
N TYR A 397 -25.84 -12.64 8.40
CA TYR A 397 -26.50 -13.43 9.44
C TYR A 397 -25.92 -14.84 9.58
N ALA A 398 -25.36 -15.40 8.51
CA ALA A 398 -24.71 -16.71 8.57
C ALA A 398 -23.33 -16.60 9.22
N ALA A 399 -22.56 -15.56 8.87
CA ALA A 399 -21.24 -15.28 9.42
C ALA A 399 -21.32 -14.98 10.92
N VAL A 400 -22.20 -14.05 11.33
CA VAL A 400 -22.36 -13.70 12.76
C VAL A 400 -22.80 -14.91 13.58
N ARG A 401 -23.71 -15.77 13.05
CA ARG A 401 -24.11 -17.01 13.74
C ARG A 401 -22.98 -18.01 13.86
N ALA A 402 -22.17 -18.18 12.81
CA ALA A 402 -21.02 -19.08 12.80
C ALA A 402 -19.93 -18.61 13.77
N GLU A 403 -19.62 -17.31 13.79
CA GLU A 403 -18.66 -16.71 14.74
C GLU A 403 -19.16 -16.83 16.19
N THR A 404 -20.43 -16.50 16.45
CA THR A 404 -21.03 -16.64 17.80
C THR A 404 -20.97 -18.09 18.27
N ALA A 405 -21.30 -19.05 17.40
CA ALA A 405 -21.25 -20.47 17.72
C ALA A 405 -19.81 -20.94 18.00
N ALA A 406 -18.85 -20.53 17.17
CA ALA A 406 -17.43 -20.84 17.38
C ALA A 406 -16.92 -20.28 18.72
N GLN A 407 -17.27 -19.03 19.04
CA GLN A 407 -16.91 -18.41 20.32
C GLN A 407 -17.54 -19.13 21.52
N GLN A 408 -18.80 -19.55 21.42
CA GLN A 408 -19.45 -20.35 22.47
C GLN A 408 -18.80 -21.72 22.65
N THR A 409 -18.45 -22.41 21.56
CA THR A 409 -17.74 -23.70 21.65
C THR A 409 -16.36 -23.55 22.28
N LEU A 410 -15.65 -22.46 21.97
CA LEU A 410 -14.35 -22.16 22.55
C LEU A 410 -14.48 -21.84 24.04
N LEU A 411 -15.47 -21.02 24.44
CA LEU A 411 -15.73 -20.72 25.85
C LEU A 411 -16.06 -21.99 26.63
N ALA A 412 -16.92 -22.86 26.09
CA ALA A 412 -17.27 -24.12 26.73
C ALA A 412 -16.07 -25.07 26.88
N GLN A 413 -15.13 -25.06 25.95
CA GLN A 413 -13.90 -25.87 26.02
C GLN A 413 -12.89 -25.31 27.04
N VAL A 414 -12.75 -23.99 27.10
CA VAL A 414 -11.72 -23.32 27.90
C VAL A 414 -12.18 -23.08 29.33
N MET A 415 -13.45 -22.74 29.53
CA MET A 415 -14.03 -22.40 30.83
C MET A 415 -15.50 -22.88 30.89
N PRO A 416 -15.73 -24.19 31.11
CA PRO A 416 -17.08 -24.78 31.09
C PRO A 416 -18.01 -24.24 32.18
N GLN A 417 -17.46 -23.60 33.22
CA GLN A 417 -18.21 -23.02 34.32
C GLN A 417 -18.75 -21.60 34.01
N ALA A 418 -18.34 -20.97 32.91
CA ALA A 418 -18.77 -19.64 32.51
C ALA A 418 -19.86 -19.70 31.42
N THR A 419 -20.92 -18.93 31.60
CA THR A 419 -22.04 -18.81 30.64
C THR A 419 -21.84 -17.63 29.69
N VAL A 420 -21.23 -16.55 30.19
CA VAL A 420 -21.03 -15.31 29.44
C VAL A 420 -19.55 -14.91 29.50
N ARG A 421 -19.05 -14.39 28.37
CA ARG A 421 -17.70 -13.86 28.21
C ARG A 421 -17.79 -12.35 28.00
N SER A 422 -17.01 -11.56 28.75
CA SER A 422 -16.92 -10.10 28.54
C SER A 422 -15.48 -9.61 28.52
N GLU A 423 -15.16 -8.70 27.60
CA GLU A 423 -13.84 -8.10 27.48
C GLU A 423 -13.45 -7.34 28.75
N THR A 424 -12.18 -7.50 29.15
CA THR A 424 -11.62 -6.80 30.31
C THR A 424 -10.68 -5.68 29.84
N PRO A 425 -10.57 -4.58 30.60
CA PRO A 425 -9.65 -3.51 30.27
C PRO A 425 -8.18 -3.86 30.56
N TYR A 426 -7.92 -5.00 31.21
CA TYR A 426 -6.58 -5.41 31.60
C TYR A 426 -5.74 -5.81 30.40
N ARG A 427 -4.51 -5.28 30.34
CA ARG A 427 -3.49 -5.65 29.35
C ARG A 427 -2.22 -6.05 30.08
N ALA A 428 -1.69 -7.22 29.75
CA ALA A 428 -0.43 -7.72 30.29
C ALA A 428 0.55 -8.03 29.15
N PRO A 429 1.86 -7.79 29.35
CA PRO A 429 2.86 -8.17 28.37
C PRO A 429 2.85 -9.69 28.15
N GLY A 430 2.62 -10.13 26.92
CA GLY A 430 2.52 -11.55 26.54
C GLY A 430 1.09 -12.08 26.38
N ALA A 431 0.06 -11.34 26.81
CA ALA A 431 -1.33 -11.63 26.47
C ALA A 431 -1.75 -10.83 25.23
N LEU A 432 -2.37 -11.51 24.26
CA LEU A 432 -3.06 -10.85 23.14
C LEU A 432 -4.40 -10.27 23.57
N SER A 433 -5.17 -11.04 24.34
CA SER A 433 -6.47 -10.64 24.87
C SER A 433 -6.71 -11.29 26.24
N ILE A 434 -7.38 -10.55 27.12
CA ILE A 434 -7.81 -11.04 28.44
C ILE A 434 -9.32 -10.82 28.53
N THR A 435 -10.05 -11.90 28.79
CA THR A 435 -11.51 -11.85 28.86
C THR A 435 -12.00 -12.51 30.14
N ALA A 436 -13.01 -11.92 30.78
CA ALA A 436 -13.59 -12.46 32.00
C ALA A 436 -14.75 -13.40 31.66
N GLY A 437 -14.81 -14.54 32.35
CA GLY A 437 -15.92 -15.49 32.30
C GLY A 437 -16.82 -15.29 33.51
N TYR A 438 -18.12 -15.11 33.27
CA TYR A 438 -19.13 -14.95 34.31
C TYR A 438 -20.13 -16.11 34.29
N ASN A 439 -20.63 -16.45 35.47
CA ASN A 439 -21.79 -17.30 35.67
C ASN A 439 -22.87 -16.54 36.47
N ASP A 440 -23.99 -17.20 36.76
CA ASP A 440 -25.10 -16.60 37.52
C ASP A 440 -24.70 -16.16 38.95
N SER A 441 -23.59 -16.67 39.49
CA SER A 441 -23.05 -16.35 40.81
C SER A 441 -21.94 -15.30 40.83
N GLY A 442 -21.48 -14.82 39.67
CA GLY A 442 -20.44 -13.79 39.54
C GLY A 442 -19.26 -14.19 38.65
N LEU A 443 -18.09 -13.60 38.93
CA LEU A 443 -16.86 -13.87 38.17
C LEU A 443 -16.32 -15.27 38.47
N VAL A 444 -16.11 -16.08 37.44
CA VAL A 444 -15.59 -17.45 37.53
C VAL A 444 -14.08 -17.50 37.31
N GLY A 445 -13.57 -16.65 36.42
CA GLY A 445 -12.16 -16.63 36.06
C GLY A 445 -11.88 -15.80 34.81
N TYR A 446 -10.65 -15.92 34.31
CA TYR A 446 -10.17 -15.23 33.13
C TYR A 446 -9.75 -16.22 32.03
N CYS A 447 -10.14 -15.93 30.80
CA CYS A 447 -9.62 -16.55 29.59
C CYS A 447 -8.52 -15.64 29.02
N VAL A 448 -7.30 -16.15 28.94
CA VAL A 448 -6.15 -15.41 28.42
C VAL A 448 -5.72 -16.03 27.10
N GLU A 449 -5.64 -15.21 26.06
CA GLU A 449 -5.09 -15.59 24.78
C GLU A 449 -3.60 -15.27 24.72
N VAL A 450 -2.78 -16.28 24.49
CA VAL A 450 -1.32 -16.24 24.57
C VAL A 450 -0.71 -16.92 23.37
N GLN A 451 0.54 -16.56 23.06
CA GLN A 451 1.29 -17.12 21.95
C GLN A 451 2.64 -17.67 22.38
N ALA A 452 3.02 -18.81 21.80
CA ALA A 452 4.35 -19.39 21.96
C ALA A 452 4.85 -19.95 20.63
N ASN A 453 6.16 -20.12 20.50
CA ASN A 453 6.75 -20.72 19.32
C ASN A 453 6.72 -22.25 19.43
N GLY A 454 5.94 -22.89 18.55
CA GLY A 454 5.94 -24.33 18.32
C GLY A 454 6.93 -24.74 17.22
N PHE A 455 6.82 -25.99 16.77
CA PHE A 455 7.67 -26.52 15.71
C PHE A 455 7.30 -25.92 14.34
N GLY A 456 5.99 -25.73 14.11
CA GLY A 456 5.47 -25.18 12.84
C GLY A 456 5.43 -23.65 12.78
N GLY A 457 5.88 -22.95 13.81
CA GLY A 457 5.80 -21.49 13.94
C GLY A 457 5.02 -21.07 15.20
N VAL A 458 4.45 -19.86 15.19
CA VAL A 458 3.69 -19.33 16.32
C VAL A 458 2.40 -20.13 16.50
N LEU A 459 2.17 -20.59 17.72
CA LEU A 459 0.96 -21.26 18.17
C LEU A 459 0.19 -20.33 19.10
N THR A 460 -1.09 -20.11 18.82
CA THR A 460 -1.99 -19.28 19.62
C THR A 460 -2.93 -20.18 20.40
N ALA A 461 -2.98 -19.99 21.71
CA ALA A 461 -3.85 -20.75 22.58
C ALA A 461 -4.62 -19.82 23.52
N VAL A 462 -5.87 -20.18 23.80
CA VAL A 462 -6.70 -19.57 24.83
C VAL A 462 -6.71 -20.51 26.02
N VAL A 463 -6.31 -19.99 27.18
CA VAL A 463 -6.20 -20.74 28.44
C VAL A 463 -7.15 -20.12 29.45
N GLY A 464 -7.99 -20.95 30.06
CA GLY A 464 -8.93 -20.55 31.10
C GLY A 464 -8.29 -20.77 32.45
N VAL A 465 -8.33 -19.76 33.32
CA VAL A 465 -7.82 -19.83 34.69
C VAL A 465 -8.91 -19.37 35.64
N ASN A 466 -9.22 -20.17 36.67
CA ASN A 466 -10.19 -19.79 37.70
C ASN A 466 -9.62 -18.73 38.65
N THR A 467 -10.46 -18.17 39.50
CA THR A 467 -10.04 -17.21 40.55
C THR A 467 -9.05 -17.77 41.55
N ASN A 468 -8.93 -19.10 41.66
CA ASN A 468 -7.99 -19.78 42.56
C ASN A 468 -6.60 -19.99 41.92
N GLY A 469 -6.40 -19.57 40.67
CA GLY A 469 -5.14 -19.73 39.94
C GLY A 469 -4.91 -21.13 39.37
N GLU A 470 -5.98 -21.89 39.13
CA GLU A 470 -5.96 -23.21 38.51
C GLU A 470 -6.49 -23.15 37.08
N VAL A 471 -5.92 -23.97 36.19
CA VAL A 471 -6.35 -24.07 34.79
C VAL A 471 -7.70 -24.78 34.70
N THR A 472 -8.67 -24.16 34.04
CA THR A 472 -10.01 -24.73 33.79
C THR A 472 -10.08 -25.46 32.45
N GLY A 473 -9.31 -25.02 31.47
CA GLY A 473 -9.28 -25.60 30.13
C GLY A 473 -8.29 -24.91 29.21
N VAL A 474 -7.93 -25.58 28.11
CA VAL A 474 -7.01 -25.08 27.10
C VAL A 474 -7.59 -25.38 25.72
N ALA A 475 -7.59 -24.39 24.84
CA ALA A 475 -7.95 -24.53 23.44
C ALA A 475 -6.91 -23.83 22.56
N VAL A 476 -6.49 -24.50 21.49
CA VAL A 476 -5.57 -23.92 20.51
C VAL A 476 -6.40 -23.35 19.37
N THR A 477 -6.29 -22.05 19.13
CA THR A 477 -7.11 -21.32 18.13
C THR A 477 -6.43 -21.27 16.76
N ASP A 478 -5.11 -21.12 16.75
CA ASP A 478 -4.32 -21.06 15.52
C ASP A 478 -2.99 -21.79 15.70
N HIS A 479 -2.60 -22.58 14.70
CA HIS A 479 -1.36 -23.35 14.69
C HIS A 479 -0.94 -23.74 13.28
N ARG A 480 0.35 -24.00 13.09
CA ARG A 480 0.93 -24.53 11.83
C ARG A 480 1.71 -25.83 12.01
N GLU A 481 1.39 -26.55 13.08
CA GLU A 481 2.02 -27.82 13.44
C GLU A 481 1.83 -28.92 12.40
N THR A 482 2.78 -29.86 12.35
CA THR A 482 2.75 -30.97 11.39
C THR A 482 1.52 -31.87 11.62
N VAL A 483 0.72 -32.07 10.57
CA VAL A 483 -0.46 -32.94 10.59
C VAL A 483 -0.05 -34.37 10.92
N GLY A 484 -0.80 -35.02 11.81
CA GLY A 484 -0.41 -36.32 12.36
C GLY A 484 0.29 -36.10 13.69
N VAL A 485 1.62 -35.94 13.68
CA VAL A 485 2.47 -35.91 14.90
C VAL A 485 2.22 -34.69 15.79
N GLY A 486 2.36 -33.47 15.27
CA GLY A 486 2.21 -32.23 16.04
C GLY A 486 0.77 -31.99 16.46
N THR A 487 -0.19 -32.34 15.60
CA THR A 487 -1.62 -32.23 15.90
C THR A 487 -2.09 -33.13 17.05
N GLN A 488 -1.35 -34.18 17.43
CA GLN A 488 -1.72 -34.99 18.60
C GLN A 488 -1.62 -34.19 19.91
N ALA A 489 -0.66 -33.26 20.01
CA ALA A 489 -0.49 -32.38 21.16
C ALA A 489 -1.58 -31.27 21.24
N LEU A 490 -2.42 -31.17 20.22
CA LEU A 490 -3.51 -30.18 20.14
C LEU A 490 -4.89 -30.80 20.40
N LYS A 491 -4.97 -32.13 20.49
CA LYS A 491 -6.25 -32.82 20.74
C LYS A 491 -6.70 -32.59 22.19
N SER A 492 -8.02 -32.49 22.37
CA SER A 492 -8.64 -32.31 23.69
C SER A 492 -8.20 -33.36 24.73
N GLY A 493 -7.97 -34.61 24.32
CA GLY A 493 -7.48 -35.66 25.22
C GLY A 493 -6.05 -35.46 25.74
N TYR A 494 -5.21 -34.71 25.02
CA TYR A 494 -3.90 -34.29 25.54
C TYR A 494 -4.04 -33.03 26.39
N LEU A 495 -4.83 -32.05 25.93
CA LEU A 495 -5.02 -30.77 26.62
C LEU A 495 -5.72 -30.90 27.99
N SER A 496 -6.51 -31.96 28.20
CA SER A 496 -7.13 -32.25 29.51
C SER A 496 -6.12 -32.53 30.62
N GLN A 497 -4.85 -32.80 30.29
CA GLN A 497 -3.82 -33.00 31.32
C GLN A 497 -3.53 -31.73 32.11
N TYR A 498 -3.82 -30.55 31.55
CA TYR A 498 -3.57 -29.26 32.18
C TYR A 498 -4.70 -28.83 33.14
N THR A 499 -5.91 -29.39 33.01
CA THR A 499 -7.06 -28.99 33.84
C THR A 499 -6.84 -29.32 35.32
N GLY A 500 -7.13 -28.39 36.21
CA GLY A 500 -6.97 -28.51 37.66
C GLY A 500 -5.54 -28.30 38.16
N ARG A 501 -4.58 -28.00 37.28
CA ARG A 501 -3.20 -27.70 37.67
C ARG A 501 -3.02 -26.21 37.95
N SER A 502 -2.13 -25.89 38.87
CA SER A 502 -1.73 -24.53 39.23
C SER A 502 -0.21 -24.42 39.34
N GLY A 503 0.30 -23.19 39.34
CA GLY A 503 1.74 -22.90 39.41
C GLY A 503 2.50 -23.26 38.12
N THR A 504 3.84 -23.31 38.20
CA THR A 504 4.68 -23.59 37.02
C THR A 504 4.64 -25.08 36.67
N ILE A 505 4.07 -25.38 35.50
CA ILE A 505 3.99 -26.72 34.92
C ILE A 505 5.29 -27.02 34.17
N ARG A 506 5.83 -28.22 34.38
CA ARG A 506 7.09 -28.67 33.74
C ARG A 506 6.89 -30.00 33.03
N THR A 507 7.90 -30.46 32.29
CA THR A 507 7.94 -31.79 31.67
C THR A 507 8.47 -32.88 32.63
N SER A 508 8.94 -32.50 33.82
CA SER A 508 9.44 -33.42 34.86
C SER A 508 9.18 -32.88 36.27
N GLY A 509 8.89 -33.76 37.24
CA GLY A 509 8.63 -33.41 38.65
C GLY A 509 7.21 -33.73 39.12
N SER A 510 6.81 -33.21 40.29
CA SER A 510 5.50 -33.48 40.90
C SER A 510 4.31 -32.84 40.18
N ASN A 511 4.54 -31.76 39.41
CA ASN A 511 3.54 -31.08 38.58
C ASN A 511 3.86 -31.21 37.08
N ALA A 512 4.23 -32.43 36.66
CA ALA A 512 4.70 -32.69 35.30
C ALA A 512 3.58 -33.10 34.34
N VAL A 513 3.60 -32.58 33.12
CA VAL A 513 2.71 -33.01 32.02
C VAL A 513 3.52 -33.85 31.05
N GLU A 514 2.92 -34.94 30.55
CA GLU A 514 3.58 -35.81 29.59
C GLU A 514 3.70 -35.10 28.26
N ALA A 515 4.84 -35.17 27.59
CA ALA A 515 4.97 -34.67 26.22
C ALA A 515 4.53 -35.75 25.22
N VAL A 516 3.92 -35.33 24.11
CA VAL A 516 3.59 -36.27 23.03
C VAL A 516 4.85 -36.79 22.36
N SER A 517 4.96 -38.11 22.22
CA SER A 517 6.08 -38.76 21.54
C SER A 517 6.15 -38.32 20.07
N GLY A 518 7.31 -37.77 19.67
CA GLY A 518 7.52 -37.22 18.33
C GLY A 518 7.02 -35.78 18.12
N ALA A 519 6.43 -35.14 19.13
CA ALA A 519 5.96 -33.75 19.08
C ALA A 519 6.36 -32.96 20.36
N THR A 520 7.61 -33.11 20.80
CA THR A 520 8.13 -32.50 22.03
C THR A 520 8.11 -30.97 21.95
N ALA A 521 8.57 -30.38 20.85
CA ALA A 521 8.57 -28.92 20.68
C ALA A 521 7.16 -28.31 20.73
N THR A 522 6.18 -28.97 20.10
CA THR A 522 4.77 -28.58 20.15
C THR A 522 4.21 -28.68 21.57
N SER A 523 4.54 -29.77 22.28
CA SER A 523 4.12 -30.02 23.66
C SER A 523 4.70 -28.98 24.64
N GLU A 524 5.96 -28.59 24.44
CA GLU A 524 6.63 -27.53 25.19
C GLU A 524 6.02 -26.16 24.91
N ALA A 525 5.65 -25.88 23.65
CA ALA A 525 4.99 -24.63 23.28
C ALA A 525 3.63 -24.48 23.96
N VAL A 526 2.80 -25.53 23.96
CA VAL A 526 1.52 -25.55 24.69
C VAL A 526 1.74 -25.34 26.19
N THR A 527 2.74 -26.01 26.78
CA THR A 527 3.07 -25.82 28.21
C THR A 527 3.56 -24.40 28.51
N SER A 528 4.29 -23.78 27.58
CA SER A 528 4.74 -22.39 27.70
C SER A 528 3.55 -21.42 27.68
N CYS A 529 2.60 -21.60 26.74
CA CYS A 529 1.35 -20.84 26.72
C CYS A 529 0.61 -20.94 28.05
N VAL A 530 0.41 -22.15 28.58
CA VAL A 530 -0.30 -22.35 29.86
C VAL A 530 0.41 -21.67 31.02
N ASN A 531 1.74 -21.80 31.11
CA ASN A 531 2.52 -21.14 32.16
C ASN A 531 2.48 -19.60 32.05
N GLN A 532 2.52 -19.06 30.83
CA GLN A 532 2.37 -17.61 30.61
C GLN A 532 0.99 -17.14 31.05
N ALA A 533 -0.08 -17.84 30.67
CA ALA A 533 -1.43 -17.48 31.10
C ALA A 533 -1.59 -17.51 32.62
N LEU A 534 -1.07 -18.54 33.29
CA LEU A 534 -1.07 -18.63 34.75
C LEU A 534 -0.29 -17.49 35.42
N ALA A 535 0.89 -17.14 34.88
CA ALA A 535 1.68 -16.03 35.39
C ALA A 535 0.99 -14.68 35.19
N ILE A 536 0.32 -14.49 34.05
CA ILE A 536 -0.43 -13.27 33.74
C ILE A 536 -1.60 -13.12 34.71
N VAL A 537 -2.42 -14.16 34.89
CA VAL A 537 -3.56 -14.11 35.82
C VAL A 537 -3.11 -13.92 37.27
N ALA A 538 -2.00 -14.53 37.68
CA ALA A 538 -1.43 -14.33 39.01
C ALA A 538 -0.92 -12.88 39.24
N SER A 539 -0.60 -12.15 38.17
CA SER A 539 -0.18 -10.74 38.22
C SER A 539 -1.33 -9.74 38.08
N LEU A 540 -2.56 -10.20 37.79
CA LEU A 540 -3.72 -9.33 37.70
C LEU A 540 -4.13 -8.92 39.12
N ASP A 541 -3.88 -7.66 39.46
CA ASP A 541 -4.26 -7.09 40.75
C ASP A 541 -5.78 -6.89 40.80
N THR A 542 -6.49 -7.80 41.47
CA THR A 542 -7.96 -7.80 41.54
C THR A 542 -8.56 -6.76 42.49
N GLU A 543 -7.73 -5.97 43.20
CA GLU A 543 -8.19 -5.04 44.25
C GLU A 543 -8.43 -3.60 43.75
N GLY A 544 -7.99 -3.24 42.54
CA GLY A 544 -8.17 -1.90 41.98
C GLY A 544 -9.53 -1.70 41.32
N LYS A 545 -10.38 -0.80 41.84
CA LYS A 545 -11.54 -0.27 41.11
C LYS A 545 -11.05 0.39 39.81
N VAL A 546 -11.44 -0.18 38.67
CA VAL A 546 -11.26 0.44 37.35
C VAL A 546 -12.52 1.22 37.05
N ASP A 547 -12.42 2.55 36.96
CA ASP A 547 -13.53 3.40 36.54
C ASP A 547 -13.82 3.17 35.05
N TYR A 548 -15.04 2.70 34.76
CA TYR A 548 -15.57 2.57 33.41
C TYR A 548 -15.85 3.96 32.87
N VAL A 549 -15.18 4.34 31.77
CA VAL A 549 -15.66 5.42 30.91
C VAL A 549 -16.43 4.74 29.80
N ASP A 550 -17.76 4.73 29.91
CA ASP A 550 -18.64 4.26 28.85
C ASP A 550 -18.39 5.09 27.58
N GLY A 551 -17.71 4.50 26.61
CA GLY A 551 -17.73 4.97 25.24
C GLY A 551 -19.03 4.49 24.61
N GLU A 552 -19.96 5.41 24.36
CA GLU A 552 -21.13 5.13 23.53
C GLU A 552 -20.65 4.62 22.15
N VAL A 553 -21.14 3.43 21.77
CA VAL A 553 -20.97 2.83 20.45
C VAL A 553 -21.97 3.45 19.47
#